data_AF-A0A224YVS2-F1
#
_entry.id   AF-A0A224YVS2-F1
#
_cell.length_a   1.000
_cell.length_b   1.000
_cell.length_c   1.000
_cell.angle_alpha   90.00
_cell.angle_beta   90.00
_cell.angle_gamma   90.00
#
_symmetry.space_group_name_H-M   'P 1'
#
loop_
_entity.id
_entity.type
_entity.pdbx_description
1 polymer ?
#
loop_
_entity_poly.entity_id
_entity_poly.type
_entity_poly.pdbx_seq_one_letter_code
_entity_poly.pdbx_strand_id
1 'polypeptide(L)'
;MAEEELSEKFARREAIERGEIKDLKVSEGFNPYIEFSRKEIKEYEKHFKKFDLNGDHVLDFEELKRMMEILGAPQTHLALKEMIRQVDEDFDGTINFREFLLIFKKARDGELSTDGGLSALARLTSIDVEKAGVGGAKSFFEAKAMELNRGNRFEEEIKQEQLERKIEEEERKKRQAAFMEKANFFKNAAAT
;
A
#
# COMPACT_ATOMS: atom_id res chain seq x y z
N MET A 1 -23.22 22.59 2.08
CA MET A 1 -21.98 22.01 2.67
C MET A 1 -20.90 21.78 1.63
N ALA A 2 -21.06 20.90 0.62
CA ALA A 2 -20.01 20.69 -0.40
C ALA A 2 -19.77 21.89 -1.32
N GLU A 3 -20.83 22.62 -1.69
CA GLU A 3 -20.74 23.83 -2.53
C GLU A 3 -20.11 25.02 -1.79
N GLU A 4 -20.30 25.08 -0.47
CA GLU A 4 -19.76 26.12 0.41
C GLU A 4 -18.24 25.95 0.59
N GLU A 5 -17.79 24.71 0.81
CA GLU A 5 -16.37 24.38 0.88
C GLU A 5 -15.64 24.64 -0.45
N LEU A 6 -16.34 24.47 -1.58
CA LEU A 6 -15.79 24.73 -2.91
C LEU A 6 -15.65 26.25 -3.15
N SER A 7 -16.66 27.03 -2.76
CA SER A 7 -16.66 28.49 -2.84
C SER A 7 -15.49 29.11 -2.05
N GLU A 8 -15.27 28.63 -0.83
CA GLU A 8 -14.15 29.09 0.00
C GLU A 8 -12.78 28.77 -0.61
N LYS A 9 -12.64 27.60 -1.26
CA LYS A 9 -11.40 27.21 -1.97
C LYS A 9 -11.12 28.09 -3.17
N PHE A 10 -12.15 28.50 -3.93
CA PHE A 10 -12.00 29.41 -5.06
C PHE A 10 -11.62 30.83 -4.61
N ALA A 11 -12.32 31.37 -3.60
CA ALA A 11 -12.04 32.71 -3.08
C ALA A 11 -10.59 32.83 -2.54
N ARG A 12 -10.11 31.78 -1.87
CA ARG A 12 -8.73 31.73 -1.39
C ARG A 12 -7.70 31.71 -2.54
N ARG A 13 -7.98 30.99 -3.62
CA ARG A 13 -7.10 30.94 -4.81
C ARG A 13 -7.00 32.29 -5.49
N GLU A 14 -8.13 32.98 -5.65
CA GLU A 14 -8.21 34.28 -6.30
C GLU A 14 -7.44 35.36 -5.52
N ALA A 15 -7.50 35.33 -4.18
CA ALA A 15 -6.74 36.23 -3.32
C ALA A 15 -5.21 35.99 -3.38
N ILE A 16 -4.77 34.74 -3.65
CA ILE A 16 -3.36 34.42 -3.89
C ILE A 16 -2.91 35.00 -5.24
N GLU A 17 -3.71 34.83 -6.30
CA GLU A 17 -3.39 35.38 -7.63
C GLU A 17 -3.34 36.91 -7.64
N ARG A 18 -4.19 37.56 -6.85
CA ARG A 18 -4.15 39.02 -6.64
C ARG A 18 -2.98 39.49 -5.77
N GLY A 19 -2.20 38.58 -5.18
CA GLY A 19 -1.06 38.92 -4.31
C GLY A 19 -1.45 39.53 -2.96
N GLU A 20 -2.72 39.38 -2.57
CA GLU A 20 -3.26 39.84 -1.28
C GLU A 20 -2.81 38.90 -0.13
N ILE A 21 -2.54 37.64 -0.46
CA ILE A 21 -1.98 36.65 0.45
C ILE A 21 -0.50 36.43 0.08
N LYS A 22 0.41 37.15 0.76
CA LYS A 22 1.86 37.04 0.56
C LYS A 22 2.50 35.95 1.43
N ASP A 23 1.93 35.73 2.62
CA ASP A 23 2.33 34.67 3.53
C ASP A 23 1.56 33.39 3.21
N LEU A 24 1.84 32.79 2.06
CA LEU A 24 1.65 31.35 1.99
C LEU A 24 2.60 30.78 3.04
N LYS A 25 2.05 30.14 4.08
CA LYS A 25 2.73 28.99 4.67
C LYS A 25 2.80 27.94 3.57
N VAL A 26 3.72 28.13 2.63
CA VAL A 26 4.27 27.03 1.86
C VAL A 26 4.73 26.09 2.96
N SER A 27 4.11 24.93 3.09
CA SER A 27 4.75 23.90 3.89
C SER A 27 6.09 23.70 3.20
N GLU A 28 7.18 24.18 3.81
CA GLU A 28 8.54 24.04 3.27
C GLU A 28 8.86 22.59 2.89
N GLY A 29 8.11 21.63 3.43
CA GLY A 29 8.07 20.26 2.95
C GLY A 29 7.21 20.07 1.70
N PHE A 30 7.68 20.49 0.52
CA PHE A 30 7.50 19.60 -0.63
C PHE A 30 8.34 18.37 -0.31
N ASN A 31 7.71 17.36 0.29
CA ASN A 31 8.36 16.07 0.44
C ASN A 31 8.35 15.44 -0.96
N PRO A 32 9.51 15.35 -1.65
CA PRO A 32 9.55 14.73 -2.98
C PRO A 32 9.19 13.24 -2.91
N TYR A 33 9.22 12.64 -1.72
CA TYR A 33 8.89 11.24 -1.48
C TYR A 33 7.45 11.09 -0.96
N ILE A 34 6.45 11.35 -1.82
CA ILE A 34 5.01 11.13 -1.55
C ILE A 34 4.67 9.69 -1.09
N GLU A 35 5.58 8.78 -1.40
CA GLU A 35 5.60 7.37 -1.06
C GLU A 35 5.79 7.08 0.43
N PHE A 36 6.28 8.04 1.23
CA PHE A 36 6.34 7.91 2.69
C PHE A 36 5.23 8.72 3.36
N SER A 37 4.57 8.13 4.35
CA SER A 37 3.61 8.83 5.19
C SER A 37 4.31 9.88 6.06
N ARG A 38 3.56 10.91 6.49
CA ARG A 38 4.06 11.93 7.43
C ARG A 38 4.58 11.35 8.74
N LYS A 39 4.10 10.17 9.15
CA LYS A 39 4.58 9.48 10.35
C LYS A 39 5.94 8.85 10.11
N GLU A 40 6.11 8.16 8.98
CA GLU A 40 7.39 7.56 8.60
C GLU A 40 8.47 8.62 8.44
N ILE A 41 8.18 9.72 7.76
CA ILE A 41 9.14 10.83 7.59
C ILE A 41 9.61 11.38 8.93
N LYS A 42 8.69 11.60 9.88
CA LYS A 42 9.04 12.11 11.22
C LYS A 42 9.93 11.14 11.99
N GLU A 43 9.69 9.84 11.86
CA GLU A 43 10.53 8.84 12.50
C GLU A 43 11.89 8.73 11.81
N TYR A 44 11.97 8.79 10.47
CA TYR A 44 13.25 8.87 9.76
C TYR A 44 14.03 10.12 10.15
N GLU A 45 13.36 11.26 10.29
CA GLU A 45 13.96 12.52 10.78
C GLU A 45 14.52 12.36 12.21
N LYS A 46 13.78 11.65 13.08
CA LYS A 46 14.24 11.37 14.45
C LYS A 46 15.46 10.45 14.47
N HIS A 47 15.52 9.45 13.58
CA HIS A 47 16.70 8.60 13.45
C HIS A 47 17.89 9.39 12.91
N PHE A 48 17.68 10.19 11.87
CA PHE A 48 18.70 11.06 11.29
C PHE A 48 19.32 11.98 12.36
N LYS A 49 18.48 12.73 13.09
CA LYS A 49 18.91 13.62 14.19
C LYS A 49 19.57 12.91 15.38
N LYS A 50 19.41 11.59 15.51
CA LYS A 50 20.06 10.81 16.58
C LYS A 50 21.54 10.57 16.27
N PHE A 51 21.89 10.51 14.99
CA PHE A 51 23.23 10.19 14.52
C PHE A 51 23.99 11.40 13.98
N ASP A 52 23.30 12.47 13.61
CA ASP A 52 23.84 13.83 13.44
C ASP A 52 24.28 14.36 14.82
N LEU A 53 25.59 14.38 15.06
CA LEU A 53 26.18 14.75 16.36
C LEU A 53 26.53 16.23 16.43
N ASN A 54 26.91 16.79 15.28
CA ASN A 54 27.38 18.17 15.16
C ASN A 54 26.21 19.14 14.91
N GLY A 55 25.02 18.64 14.55
CA GLY A 55 23.81 19.40 14.29
C GLY A 55 23.82 20.13 12.95
N ASP A 56 24.64 19.70 11.98
CA ASP A 56 24.78 20.36 10.68
C ASP A 56 23.73 19.91 9.65
N HIS A 57 22.83 19.00 10.05
CA HIS A 57 21.76 18.44 9.23
C HIS A 57 22.24 17.63 8.01
N VAL A 58 23.50 17.18 8.02
CA VAL A 58 24.03 16.16 7.13
C VAL A 58 24.55 14.99 7.96
N LEU A 59 24.84 13.86 7.32
CA LEU A 59 25.58 12.77 7.93
C LEU A 59 26.89 12.63 7.20
N ASP A 60 27.97 12.93 7.92
CA ASP A 60 29.31 12.75 7.39
C ASP A 60 29.74 11.27 7.42
N PHE A 61 30.94 11.00 6.89
CA PHE A 61 31.50 9.66 6.84
C PHE A 61 31.66 9.01 8.22
N GLU A 62 32.11 9.75 9.23
CA GLU A 62 32.35 9.23 10.58
C GLU A 62 31.04 9.03 11.34
N GLU A 63 30.04 9.88 11.12
CA GLU A 63 28.70 9.74 11.66
C GLU A 63 27.97 8.54 11.07
N LEU A 64 28.05 8.33 9.76
CA LEU A 64 27.52 7.14 9.10
C LEU A 64 28.20 5.86 9.61
N LYS A 65 29.52 5.89 9.76
CA LYS A 65 30.29 4.77 10.34
C LYS A 65 29.81 4.43 11.75
N ARG A 66 29.72 5.44 12.62
CA ARG A 66 29.25 5.27 14.00
C ARG A 66 27.81 4.78 14.04
N MET A 67 26.94 5.29 13.18
CA MET A 67 25.57 4.82 13.04
C MET A 67 25.54 3.31 12.76
N MET A 68 26.36 2.82 11.83
CA MET A 68 26.44 1.40 11.51
C MET A 68 26.96 0.53 12.66
N GLU A 69 27.92 1.03 13.42
CA GLU A 69 28.42 0.36 14.62
C GLU A 69 27.33 0.26 15.70
N ILE A 70 26.58 1.35 15.94
CA ILE A 70 25.48 1.38 16.92
C ILE A 70 24.32 0.45 16.50
N LEU A 71 24.05 0.36 15.20
CA LEU A 71 23.03 -0.53 14.65
C LEU A 71 23.46 -2.02 14.65
N GLY A 72 24.71 -2.33 15.03
CA GLY A 72 25.23 -3.69 15.12
C GLY A 72 25.59 -4.30 13.77
N ALA A 73 25.77 -3.48 12.73
CA ALA A 73 26.14 -3.90 11.39
C ALA A 73 27.34 -3.08 10.86
N PRO A 74 28.52 -3.17 11.51
CA PRO A 74 29.69 -2.41 11.10
C PRO A 74 30.06 -2.72 9.65
N GLN A 75 30.37 -1.68 8.89
CA GLN A 75 30.74 -1.76 7.48
C GLN A 75 32.23 -1.43 7.30
N THR A 76 32.84 -1.94 6.22
CA THR A 76 34.21 -1.57 5.88
C THR A 76 34.29 -0.12 5.39
N HIS A 77 35.46 0.50 5.47
CA HIS A 77 35.70 1.85 4.96
C HIS A 77 35.28 2.01 3.49
N LEU A 78 35.59 1.00 2.67
CA LEU A 78 35.23 0.99 1.26
C LEU A 78 33.71 0.86 1.06
N ALA A 79 33.06 -0.01 1.84
CA ALA A 79 31.61 -0.16 1.79
C ALA A 79 30.91 1.16 2.18
N LEU A 80 31.34 1.83 3.25
CA LEU A 80 30.77 3.12 3.68
C LEU A 80 30.89 4.20 2.59
N LYS A 81 32.04 4.29 1.91
CA LYS A 81 32.20 5.19 0.76
C LYS A 81 31.25 4.86 -0.39
N GLU A 82 31.12 3.58 -0.71
CA GLU A 82 30.17 3.12 -1.74
C GLU A 82 28.71 3.38 -1.35
N MET A 83 28.39 3.34 -0.06
CA MET A 83 27.06 3.66 0.44
C MET A 83 26.71 5.13 0.24
N ILE A 84 27.61 6.04 0.61
CA ILE A 84 27.45 7.48 0.39
C ILE A 84 27.30 7.74 -1.12
N ARG A 85 28.24 7.25 -1.92
CA ARG A 85 28.25 7.42 -3.39
C ARG A 85 26.97 6.95 -4.09
N GLN A 86 26.24 6.00 -3.51
CA GLN A 86 25.00 5.48 -4.10
C GLN A 86 23.79 6.41 -3.89
N VAL A 87 23.84 7.32 -2.92
CA VAL A 87 22.70 8.19 -2.57
C VAL A 87 23.02 9.68 -2.58
N ASP A 88 24.30 10.03 -2.54
CA ASP A 88 24.84 11.37 -2.73
C ASP A 88 24.55 11.84 -4.17
N GLU A 89 23.54 12.70 -4.34
CA GLU A 89 23.10 13.21 -5.65
C GLU A 89 23.79 14.54 -6.01
N ASP A 90 24.23 15.30 -5.01
CA ASP A 90 24.89 16.59 -5.17
C ASP A 90 26.42 16.53 -5.10
N PHE A 91 26.97 15.35 -4.81
CA PHE A 91 28.40 15.03 -4.74
C PHE A 91 29.15 15.81 -3.67
N ASP A 92 28.48 16.14 -2.55
CA ASP A 92 29.11 16.82 -1.42
C ASP A 92 29.88 15.86 -0.48
N GLY A 93 29.75 14.55 -0.70
CA GLY A 93 30.43 13.51 0.09
C GLY A 93 29.81 13.27 1.46
N THR A 94 28.64 13.85 1.73
CA THR A 94 27.81 13.66 2.92
C THR A 94 26.45 13.11 2.51
N ILE A 95 25.57 12.87 3.48
CA ILE A 95 24.19 12.44 3.22
C ILE A 95 23.25 13.43 3.89
N ASN A 96 22.57 14.25 3.09
CA ASN A 96 21.53 15.13 3.60
C ASN A 96 20.23 14.35 3.89
N PHE A 97 19.25 14.97 4.56
CA PHE A 97 18.00 14.29 4.90
C PHE A 97 17.22 13.76 3.67
N ARG A 98 17.28 14.46 2.53
CA ARG A 98 16.60 14.03 1.29
C ARG A 98 17.23 12.76 0.74
N GLU A 99 18.55 12.64 0.80
CA GLU A 99 19.31 11.46 0.37
C GLU A 99 19.19 10.31 1.36
N PHE A 100 19.07 10.62 2.65
CA PHE A 100 18.76 9.62 3.66
C PHE A 100 17.43 8.93 3.37
N LEU A 101 16.39 9.67 2.98
CA LEU A 101 15.10 9.10 2.54
C LEU A 101 15.23 8.27 1.25
N LEU A 102 16.15 8.64 0.36
CA LEU A 102 16.41 7.88 -0.87
C LEU A 102 16.90 6.45 -0.58
N ILE A 103 17.62 6.24 0.53
CA ILE A 103 18.05 4.90 0.96
C ILE A 103 16.84 3.99 1.18
N PHE A 104 15.84 4.47 1.92
CA PHE A 104 14.62 3.71 2.21
C PHE A 104 13.76 3.49 0.97
N LYS A 105 13.78 4.46 0.05
CA LYS A 105 13.10 4.34 -1.24
C LYS A 105 13.69 3.19 -2.03
N LYS A 106 15.01 3.23 -2.27
CA LYS A 106 15.73 2.18 -3.01
C LYS A 106 15.57 0.80 -2.35
N ALA A 107 15.51 0.76 -1.02
CA ALA A 107 15.25 -0.47 -0.29
C ALA A 107 13.86 -1.05 -0.58
N ARG A 108 12.83 -0.20 -0.59
CA ARG A 108 11.45 -0.59 -0.88
C ARG A 108 11.24 -0.99 -2.35
N ASP A 109 11.91 -0.28 -3.25
CA ASP A 109 11.86 -0.57 -4.69
C ASP A 109 12.68 -1.83 -5.05
N GLY A 110 13.44 -2.38 -4.10
CA GLY A 110 14.26 -3.57 -4.29
C GLY A 110 15.51 -3.33 -5.14
N GLU A 111 15.93 -2.06 -5.28
CA GLU A 111 17.09 -1.64 -6.07
C GLU A 111 18.41 -1.85 -5.31
N LEU A 112 18.35 -2.02 -4.00
CA LEU A 112 19.53 -2.27 -3.17
C LEU A 112 19.94 -3.75 -3.22
N SER A 113 21.26 -3.97 -3.24
CA SER A 113 21.81 -5.32 -3.04
C SER A 113 21.35 -5.90 -1.69
N THR A 114 20.92 -7.16 -1.70
CA THR A 114 20.38 -7.88 -0.53
C THR A 114 21.32 -7.83 0.67
N ASP A 115 22.62 -7.99 0.41
CA ASP A 115 23.68 -8.06 1.41
C ASP A 115 24.47 -6.74 1.53
N GLY A 116 23.99 -5.67 0.89
CA GLY A 116 24.63 -4.36 0.91
C GLY A 116 24.42 -3.62 2.23
N GLY A 117 25.37 -2.74 2.57
CA GLY A 117 25.28 -1.90 3.77
C GLY A 117 24.03 -1.01 3.80
N LEU A 118 23.57 -0.48 2.65
CA LEU A 118 22.33 0.29 2.56
C LEU A 118 21.08 -0.56 2.86
N SER A 119 21.06 -1.83 2.44
CA SER A 119 19.98 -2.77 2.79
C SER A 119 19.98 -3.06 4.29
N ALA A 120 21.16 -3.27 4.89
CA ALA A 120 21.29 -3.44 6.33
C ALA A 120 20.82 -2.19 7.10
N LEU A 121 21.23 -0.98 6.65
CA LEU A 121 20.75 0.29 7.22
C LEU A 121 19.23 0.33 7.18
N ALA A 122 18.65 0.16 5.99
CA ALA A 122 17.23 0.26 5.78
C ALA A 122 16.49 -0.74 6.66
N ARG A 123 16.93 -2.00 6.75
CA ARG A 123 16.30 -3.02 7.61
C ARG A 123 16.39 -2.71 9.11
N LEU A 124 17.54 -2.24 9.59
CA LEU A 124 17.78 -1.99 11.01
C LEU A 124 17.11 -0.70 11.52
N THR A 125 16.86 0.23 10.61
CA THR A 125 16.15 1.49 10.87
C THR A 125 14.71 1.48 10.37
N SER A 126 14.30 0.40 9.68
CA SER A 126 12.94 0.26 9.16
C SER A 126 11.96 0.25 10.30
N ILE A 127 10.97 1.12 10.15
CA ILE A 127 9.83 1.23 11.04
C ILE A 127 8.92 0.08 10.64
N ASP A 128 8.75 -0.87 11.56
CA ASP A 128 7.79 -1.94 11.41
C ASP A 128 6.37 -1.33 11.48
N VAL A 129 5.86 -0.88 10.32
CA VAL A 129 4.56 -0.21 10.20
C VAL A 129 3.43 -1.14 10.67
N GLU A 130 3.65 -2.46 10.67
CA GLU A 130 2.72 -3.43 11.27
C GLU A 130 2.58 -3.23 12.79
N LYS A 131 3.67 -2.87 13.48
CA LYS A 131 3.67 -2.55 14.93
C LYS A 131 3.16 -1.12 15.21
N ALA A 132 3.49 -0.17 14.34
CA ALA A 132 3.27 1.27 14.61
C ALA A 132 1.91 1.82 14.15
N GLY A 133 1.19 1.15 13.24
CA GLY A 133 -0.20 1.51 13.03
C GLY A 133 -0.81 1.18 11.68
N VAL A 134 -1.27 -0.06 11.52
CA VAL A 134 -2.57 -0.34 10.87
C VAL A 134 -3.22 -1.61 11.47
N GLY A 135 -2.74 -2.14 12.61
CA GLY A 135 -3.24 -3.42 13.13
C GLY A 135 -4.74 -3.42 13.46
N GLY A 136 -5.26 -2.27 13.90
CA GLY A 136 -6.71 -2.06 14.05
C GLY A 136 -7.39 -1.95 12.69
N ALA A 137 -7.08 -0.90 11.92
CA ALA A 137 -7.82 -0.60 10.69
C ALA A 137 -7.76 -1.73 9.64
N LYS A 138 -6.63 -2.43 9.46
CA LYS A 138 -6.52 -3.57 8.54
C LYS A 138 -7.50 -4.69 8.93
N SER A 139 -7.50 -5.08 10.20
CA SER A 139 -8.44 -6.08 10.74
C SER A 139 -9.90 -5.62 10.63
N PHE A 140 -10.17 -4.33 10.87
CA PHE A 140 -11.52 -3.77 10.78
C PHE A 140 -12.04 -3.67 9.33
N PHE A 141 -11.20 -3.26 8.37
CA PHE A 141 -11.58 -3.19 6.95
C PHE A 141 -11.64 -4.58 6.30
N GLU A 142 -10.75 -5.49 6.68
CA GLU A 142 -10.76 -6.90 6.23
C GLU A 142 -12.00 -7.63 6.78
N ALA A 143 -12.33 -7.46 8.06
CA ALA A 143 -13.55 -7.99 8.65
C ALA A 143 -14.81 -7.44 7.95
N LYS A 144 -14.85 -6.14 7.64
CA LYS A 144 -15.98 -5.51 6.94
C LYS A 144 -16.10 -5.98 5.48
N ALA A 145 -14.99 -6.17 4.78
CA ALA A 145 -14.97 -6.72 3.43
C ALA A 145 -15.44 -8.18 3.39
N MET A 146 -15.06 -8.99 4.39
CA MET A 146 -15.57 -10.35 4.54
C MET A 146 -17.06 -10.38 4.89
N GLU A 147 -17.55 -9.44 5.70
CA GLU A 147 -18.96 -9.33 6.07
C GLU A 147 -19.85 -8.95 4.87
N LEU A 148 -19.39 -8.02 4.02
CA LEU A 148 -20.02 -7.70 2.74
C LEU A 148 -20.05 -8.90 1.77
N ASN A 149 -19.07 -9.79 1.84
CA ASN A 149 -19.00 -10.98 0.97
C ASN A 149 -19.76 -12.21 1.55
N ARG A 150 -20.07 -12.22 2.86
CA ARG A 150 -20.88 -13.28 3.48
C ARG A 150 -22.36 -13.19 3.12
N GLY A 151 -22.87 -12.00 2.75
CA GLY A 151 -24.24 -11.81 2.29
C GLY A 151 -24.57 -12.51 0.96
N ASN A 152 -23.57 -12.76 0.11
CA ASN A 152 -23.78 -13.31 -1.23
C ASN A 152 -23.92 -14.84 -1.25
N ARG A 153 -23.38 -15.57 -0.27
CA ARG A 153 -23.41 -17.05 -0.31
C ARG A 153 -24.79 -17.65 -0.10
N PHE A 154 -25.60 -17.09 0.80
CA PHE A 154 -26.92 -17.65 1.12
C PHE A 154 -27.93 -17.41 -0.01
N GLU A 155 -27.86 -16.25 -0.67
CA GLU A 155 -28.68 -15.97 -1.87
C GLU A 155 -28.29 -16.85 -3.06
N GLU A 156 -27.00 -17.14 -3.23
CA GLU A 156 -26.51 -18.06 -4.26
C GLU A 156 -26.97 -19.50 -4.01
N GLU A 157 -26.93 -19.95 -2.75
CA GLU A 157 -27.36 -21.30 -2.34
C GLU A 157 -28.86 -21.51 -2.59
N ILE A 158 -29.70 -20.53 -2.23
CA ILE A 158 -31.16 -20.57 -2.50
C ILE A 158 -31.46 -20.60 -4.00
N LYS A 159 -30.71 -19.83 -4.81
CA LYS A 159 -30.90 -19.81 -6.27
C LYS A 159 -30.50 -21.12 -6.92
N GLN A 160 -29.40 -21.74 -6.49
CA GLN A 160 -28.98 -23.05 -7.01
C GLN A 160 -30.00 -24.14 -6.70
N GLU A 161 -30.49 -24.22 -5.46
CA GLU A 161 -31.46 -25.25 -5.05
C GLU A 161 -32.80 -25.12 -5.81
N GLN A 162 -33.24 -23.89 -6.11
CA GLN A 162 -34.43 -23.67 -6.94
C GLN A 162 -34.21 -24.03 -8.41
N LEU A 163 -33.00 -23.82 -8.94
CA LEU A 163 -32.67 -24.16 -10.32
C LEU A 163 -32.64 -25.68 -10.51
N GLU A 164 -32.01 -26.40 -9.58
CA GLU A 164 -31.95 -27.87 -9.60
C GLU A 164 -33.34 -28.49 -9.50
N ARG A 165 -34.18 -28.01 -8.58
CA ARG A 165 -35.57 -28.47 -8.47
C ARG A 165 -36.38 -28.26 -9.75
N LYS A 166 -36.19 -27.14 -10.44
CA LYS A 166 -36.87 -26.88 -11.72
C LYS A 166 -36.39 -27.79 -12.83
N ILE A 167 -35.08 -28.05 -12.91
CA ILE A 167 -34.50 -28.96 -13.91
C ILE A 167 -35.01 -30.37 -13.70
N GLU A 168 -35.05 -30.84 -12.45
CA GLU A 168 -35.53 -32.19 -12.11
C GLU A 168 -37.03 -32.36 -12.39
N GLU A 169 -37.84 -31.34 -12.10
CA GLU A 169 -39.28 -31.39 -12.39
C GLU A 169 -39.56 -31.42 -13.90
N GLU A 170 -38.80 -30.65 -14.69
CA GLU A 170 -38.89 -30.65 -16.16
C GLU A 170 -38.43 -31.99 -16.76
N GLU A 171 -37.33 -32.57 -16.27
CA GLU A 171 -36.90 -33.91 -16.69
C GLU A 171 -37.94 -34.97 -16.35
N ARG A 172 -38.53 -34.91 -15.15
CA ARG A 172 -39.58 -35.83 -14.73
C ARG A 172 -40.81 -35.72 -15.62
N LYS A 173 -41.24 -34.50 -15.96
CA LYS A 173 -42.36 -34.26 -16.88
C LYS A 173 -42.05 -34.77 -18.29
N LYS A 174 -40.84 -34.52 -18.82
CA LYS A 174 -40.41 -35.04 -20.12
C LYS A 174 -40.38 -36.56 -20.14
N ARG A 175 -39.85 -37.19 -19.09
CA ARG A 175 -39.81 -38.66 -18.96
C ARG A 175 -41.22 -39.25 -18.89
N GLN A 176 -42.13 -38.60 -18.18
CA GLN A 176 -43.52 -39.02 -18.09
C GLN A 176 -44.25 -38.84 -19.43
N ALA A 177 -44.02 -37.73 -20.13
CA ALA A 177 -44.58 -37.48 -21.46
C ALA A 177 -44.07 -38.49 -22.49
N ALA A 178 -42.76 -38.77 -22.52
CA ALA A 178 -42.18 -39.79 -23.41
C ALA A 178 -42.72 -41.19 -23.11
N PHE A 179 -42.94 -41.52 -21.84
CA PHE A 179 -43.57 -42.78 -21.46
C PHE A 179 -45.02 -42.87 -21.97
N MET A 180 -45.81 -41.80 -21.82
CA MET A 180 -47.19 -41.74 -22.30
C MET A 180 -47.29 -41.76 -23.83
N GLU A 181 -46.41 -41.04 -24.54
CA GLU A 181 -46.33 -41.06 -25.99
C GLU A 181 -46.02 -42.47 -26.51
N LYS A 182 -45.01 -43.12 -25.91
CA LYS A 182 -44.65 -44.49 -26.26
C LYS A 182 -45.79 -45.47 -25.98
N ALA A 183 -46.52 -45.32 -24.86
CA ALA A 183 -47.69 -46.12 -24.55
C ALA A 183 -48.86 -45.91 -25.55
N ASN A 184 -49.11 -44.66 -25.97
CA ASN A 184 -50.11 -44.34 -27.00
C ASN A 184 -49.71 -44.89 -28.38
N PHE A 185 -48.42 -44.84 -28.71
CA PHE A 185 -47.89 -45.43 -29.94
C PHE A 185 -48.15 -46.95 -30.00
N PHE A 186 -47.88 -47.67 -28.91
CA PHE A 186 -48.16 -49.13 -28.83
C PHE A 186 -49.65 -49.46 -28.88
N LYS A 187 -50.52 -48.62 -28.29
CA LYS A 187 -51.97 -48.81 -28.35
C LYS A 187 -52.54 -48.62 -29.77
N ASN A 188 -52.05 -47.63 -30.51
CA ASN A 188 -52.50 -47.38 -31.89
C ASN A 188 -51.93 -48.41 -32.89
N ALA A 189 -50.71 -48.91 -32.66
CA ALA A 189 -50.11 -49.97 -33.49
C ALA A 189 -50.80 -51.34 -33.31
N ALA A 190 -51.50 -51.56 -32.18
CA ALA A 190 -52.28 -52.77 -31.93
C ALA A 190 -53.72 -52.69 -32.46
N ALA A 191 -54.15 -51.55 -33.00
CA ALA A 191 -55.50 -51.29 -33.51
C ALA A 191 -55.58 -51.18 -35.05
N THR A 192 -54.50 -51.53 -35.77
CA THR A 192 -54.43 -51.68 -37.23
C THR A 192 -54.15 -53.14 -37.56
#